data_AF-A0ABC8KRC5-F1
#
_entry.id   AF-A0ABC8KRC5-F1
#
_cell.length_a   1.000
_cell.length_b   1.000
_cell.length_c   1.000
_cell.angle_alpha   90.00
_cell.angle_beta   90.00
_cell.angle_gamma   90.00
#
_symmetry.space_group_name_H-M   'P 1'
#
loop_
_entity.id
_entity.type
_entity.pdbx_description
1 polymer ?
#
loop_
_entity_poly.entity_id
_entity_poly.type
_entity_poly.pdbx_seq_one_letter_code
_entity_poly.pdbx_strand_id
1 'polypeptide(L)'
;MSAVPSHCWCGHKVDIFLSRTPRNPGRRFYRCIIALQRPGESHLFKWVDESILADIHRVDSTQQELITQVQDLRQTLEQHLTVHEEGHTGKEEVFQYYDLLWFYGRPTTKNTN
;
A
#
# COMPACT_ATOMS: atom_id res chain seq x y z
N MET A 1 -5.38 12.71 2.20
CA MET A 1 -5.35 14.19 2.15
C MET A 1 -3.94 14.65 2.52
N SER A 2 -3.32 15.56 1.77
CA SER A 2 -1.96 16.05 2.07
C SER A 2 -1.94 16.86 3.37
N ALA A 3 -0.84 16.76 4.12
CA ALA A 3 -0.64 17.51 5.35
C ALA A 3 -0.34 19.01 5.12
N VAL A 4 -0.09 19.41 3.86
CA VAL A 4 0.11 20.80 3.43
C VAL A 4 -1.24 21.49 3.17
N PRO A 5 -1.60 22.50 3.97
CA PRO A 5 -2.88 23.20 3.80
C PRO A 5 -2.84 24.19 2.63
N SER A 6 -3.84 24.13 1.74
CA SER A 6 -4.00 25.12 0.67
C SER A 6 -4.93 26.28 1.05
N HIS A 7 -5.92 26.03 1.91
CA HIS A 7 -6.92 27.00 2.33
C HIS A 7 -7.22 26.88 3.82
N CYS A 8 -7.61 27.99 4.43
CA CYS A 8 -8.13 28.04 5.78
C CYS A 8 -9.65 27.72 5.76
N TRP A 9 -10.22 27.37 6.91
CA TRP A 9 -11.67 27.17 7.08
C TRP A 9 -12.49 28.41 6.71
N CYS A 10 -11.89 29.60 6.74
CA CYS A 10 -12.52 30.86 6.32
C CYS A 10 -12.53 31.07 4.79
N GLY A 11 -12.15 30.06 4.00
CA GLY A 11 -12.13 30.09 2.53
C GLY A 11 -10.94 30.81 1.90
N HIS A 12 -10.12 31.52 2.70
CA HIS A 12 -8.95 32.23 2.18
C HIS A 12 -7.72 31.34 2.09
N LYS A 13 -6.80 31.72 1.20
CA LYS A 13 -5.52 31.03 1.01
C LYS A 13 -4.64 31.07 2.25
N VAL A 14 -3.78 30.08 2.34
CA VAL A 14 -2.70 29.97 3.32
C VAL A 14 -1.38 30.30 2.62
N ASP A 15 -0.51 31.03 3.31
CA ASP A 15 0.83 31.38 2.82
C ASP A 15 1.90 31.03 3.87
N ILE A 16 3.17 31.04 3.46
CA ILE A 16 4.33 30.73 4.30
C ILE A 16 4.89 32.03 4.88
N PHE A 17 5.05 32.05 6.20
CA PHE A 17 5.63 33.16 6.95
C PHE A 17 6.84 32.70 7.76
N LEU A 18 7.67 33.66 8.14
CA LEU A 18 8.82 33.45 9.04
C LEU A 18 8.48 33.90 10.45
N SER A 19 8.74 33.05 11.44
CA SER A 19 8.57 33.39 12.85
C SER A 19 9.61 34.41 13.27
N ARG A 20 9.14 35.49 13.89
CA ARG A 20 9.96 36.54 14.51
C ARG A 20 10.07 36.38 16.02
N THR A 21 9.53 35.29 16.57
CA THR A 21 9.56 35.05 18.02
C THR A 21 10.99 34.68 18.45
N PRO A 22 11.48 35.16 19.62
CA PRO A 22 12.80 34.79 20.12
C PRO A 22 12.98 33.28 20.33
N ARG A 23 11.89 32.56 20.61
CA ARG A 23 11.89 31.10 20.80
C ARG A 23 12.06 30.32 19.50
N ASN A 24 11.54 30.83 18.39
CA ASN A 24 11.58 30.15 17.09
C ASN A 24 11.98 31.13 15.98
N PRO A 25 13.16 31.76 16.05
CA PRO A 25 13.55 32.78 15.08
C PRO A 25 13.74 32.16 13.69
N GLY A 26 13.13 32.74 12.67
CA GLY A 26 13.25 32.31 11.28
C GLY A 26 12.52 31.00 10.91
N ARG A 27 11.92 30.29 11.88
CA ARG A 27 11.18 29.06 11.58
C ARG A 27 9.96 29.35 10.71
N ARG A 28 9.75 28.57 9.65
CA ARG A 28 8.66 28.77 8.67
C ARG A 28 7.36 28.13 9.13
N PHE A 29 6.25 28.83 8.95
CA PHE A 29 4.90 28.31 9.23
C PHE A 29 3.91 28.72 8.14
N TYR A 30 2.93 27.85 7.90
CA TYR A 30 1.73 28.12 7.14
C TYR A 30 0.76 28.95 7.99
N ARG A 31 0.22 30.04 7.46
CA ARG A 31 -0.86 30.81 8.11
C ARG A 31 -1.85 31.38 7.11
N CYS A 32 -3.11 31.47 7.51
CA CYS A 32 -4.13 32.17 6.75
C CYS A 32 -3.76 33.66 6.56
N ILE A 33 -3.89 34.17 5.33
CA ILE A 33 -3.53 35.56 5.00
C ILE A 33 -4.39 36.60 5.71
N ILE A 34 -5.65 36.29 6.02
CA ILE A 34 -6.59 37.20 6.70
C ILE A 34 -6.42 37.17 8.23
N ALA A 35 -5.69 36.19 8.78
CA ALA A 35 -5.51 36.05 10.22
C ALA A 35 -4.86 37.28 10.88
N LEU A 36 -4.08 38.06 10.11
CA LEU A 36 -3.47 39.31 10.59
C LEU A 36 -4.47 40.47 10.65
N GLN A 37 -5.53 40.42 9.85
CA GLN A 37 -6.57 41.45 9.76
C GLN A 37 -7.72 41.22 10.75
N ARG A 38 -7.85 39.99 11.27
CA ARG A 38 -8.89 39.58 12.22
C ARG A 38 -8.28 39.03 13.51
N PRO A 39 -7.58 39.87 14.29
CA PRO A 39 -7.03 39.45 15.56
C PRO A 39 -8.16 39.01 16.51
N GLY A 40 -8.09 37.77 17.02
CA GLY A 40 -9.11 37.18 17.89
C GLY A 40 -9.86 36.00 17.28
N GLU A 41 -9.87 35.86 15.95
CA GLU A 41 -10.38 34.66 15.29
C GLU A 41 -9.29 33.59 15.21
N SER A 42 -9.64 32.33 15.51
CA SER A 42 -8.73 31.20 15.38
C SER A 42 -8.61 30.77 13.92
N HIS A 43 -7.61 31.30 13.23
CA HIS A 43 -7.29 30.92 11.85
C HIS A 43 -6.19 29.86 11.77
N LEU A 44 -6.08 29.20 10.62
CA LEU A 44 -5.07 28.17 10.40
C LEU A 44 -3.65 28.68 10.69
N PHE A 45 -2.92 27.91 11.50
CA PHE A 45 -1.50 28.01 11.76
C PHE A 45 -0.90 26.60 11.82
N LYS A 46 0.18 26.34 11.10
CA LYS A 46 0.90 25.04 11.16
C LYS A 46 2.36 25.21 10.78
N TRP A 47 3.27 24.54 11.49
CA TRP A 47 4.69 24.59 11.13
C TRP A 47 4.97 23.82 9.83
N VAL A 48 5.87 24.36 9.00
CA VAL A 48 6.16 23.78 7.68
C VAL A 48 6.87 22.44 7.81
N ASP A 49 7.87 22.36 8.69
CA ASP A 49 8.64 21.15 8.98
C ASP A 49 7.75 20.02 9.53
N GLU A 50 6.86 20.31 10.47
CA GLU A 50 5.90 19.34 11.02
C GLU A 50 4.93 18.84 9.94
N SER A 51 4.51 19.70 9.01
CA SER A 51 3.66 19.30 7.89
C SER A 51 4.38 18.35 6.93
N ILE A 52 5.64 18.66 6.61
CA ILE A 52 6.48 17.84 5.74
C ILE A 52 6.77 16.48 6.40
N LEU A 53 7.12 16.47 7.68
CA LEU A 53 7.34 15.23 8.44
C LEU A 53 6.10 14.34 8.44
N ALA A 54 4.91 14.92 8.67
CA ALA A 54 3.66 14.17 8.61
C ALA A 54 3.42 13.54 7.23
N ASP A 55 3.71 14.26 6.14
CA ASP A 55 3.59 13.71 4.78
C ASP A 55 4.63 12.62 4.51
N ILE A 56 5.87 12.76 4.99
CA ILE A 56 6.91 11.72 4.90
C ILE A 56 6.45 10.44 5.61
N HIS A 57 5.99 10.53 6.86
CA HIS A 57 5.51 9.37 7.61
C HIS A 57 4.33 8.68 6.94
N ARG A 58 3.41 9.46 6.38
CA ARG A 58 2.27 8.91 5.62
C ARG A 58 2.75 8.15 4.38
N VAL A 59 3.69 8.72 3.62
CA VAL A 59 4.26 8.05 2.44
C VAL A 59 4.98 6.77 2.83
N ASP A 60 5.79 6.80 3.89
CA ASP A 60 6.49 5.62 4.40
C ASP A 60 5.51 4.51 4.82
N SER A 61 4.44 4.86 5.53
CA SER A 61 3.38 3.90 5.90
C SER A 61 2.70 3.29 4.67
N THR A 62 2.32 4.11 3.69
CA THR A 62 1.75 3.62 2.44
C THR A 62 2.73 2.74 1.67
N GLN A 63 4.02 3.08 1.66
CA GLN A 63 5.06 2.30 1.00
C GLN A 63 5.21 0.91 1.64
N GLN A 64 5.21 0.84 2.98
CA GLN A 64 5.28 -0.44 3.70
C GLN A 64 4.06 -1.34 3.43
N GLU A 65 2.86 -0.74 3.36
CA GLU A 65 1.64 -1.46 3.01
C GLU A 65 1.70 -2.02 1.58
N LEU A 66 2.14 -1.20 0.61
CA LEU A 66 2.29 -1.64 -0.78
C LEU A 66 3.34 -2.75 -0.92
N ILE A 67 4.47 -2.66 -0.20
CA ILE A 67 5.48 -3.73 -0.19
C ILE A 67 4.86 -5.04 0.31
N THR A 68 4.08 -4.97 1.39
CA THR A 68 3.38 -6.14 1.94
C THR A 68 2.42 -6.74 0.92
N GLN A 69 1.58 -5.91 0.29
CA GLN A 69 0.61 -6.35 -0.72
C GLN A 69 1.30 -6.99 -1.94
N VAL A 70 2.42 -6.41 -2.40
CA VAL A 70 3.20 -6.98 -3.52
C VAL A 70 3.81 -8.33 -3.16
N GLN A 71 4.30 -8.49 -1.93
CA GLN A 71 4.83 -9.77 -1.45
C GLN A 71 3.74 -10.84 -1.35
N ASP A 72 2.57 -10.48 -0.82
CA ASP A 72 1.42 -11.38 -0.70
C ASP A 72 0.88 -11.81 -2.08
N LEU A 73 0.77 -10.86 -3.01
CA LEU A 73 0.42 -11.16 -4.39
C LEU A 73 1.44 -12.10 -5.03
N ARG A 74 2.74 -11.85 -4.86
CA ARG A 74 3.79 -12.74 -5.39
C ARG A 74 3.63 -14.17 -4.85
N GLN A 75 3.42 -14.32 -3.55
CA GLN A 75 3.23 -15.62 -2.91
C GLN A 75 1.97 -16.33 -3.43
N THR A 76 0.87 -15.59 -3.59
CA THR A 76 -0.39 -16.11 -4.14
C THR A 76 -0.20 -16.61 -5.58
N LEU A 77 0.54 -15.86 -6.40
CA LEU A 77 0.85 -16.26 -7.77
C LEU A 77 1.72 -17.53 -7.81
N GLU A 78 2.76 -17.60 -6.97
CA GLU A 78 3.63 -18.77 -6.86
C GLU A 78 2.82 -20.02 -6.48
N GLN A 79 1.92 -19.91 -5.51
CA GLN A 79 1.03 -21.01 -5.12
C GLN A 79 0.08 -21.44 -6.24
N HIS A 80 -0.47 -20.49 -7.01
CA HIS A 80 -1.34 -20.81 -8.13
C HIS A 80 -0.60 -21.52 -9.28
N LEU A 81 0.65 -21.15 -9.52
CA LEU A 81 1.50 -21.81 -10.52
C LEU A 81 1.82 -23.25 -10.12
N THR A 82 2.21 -23.50 -8.86
CA THR A 82 2.50 -24.86 -8.40
C THR A 82 1.28 -25.77 -8.49
N VAL A 83 0.10 -25.27 -8.10
CA VAL A 83 -1.16 -26.03 -8.22
C VAL A 83 -1.50 -26.35 -9.67
N HIS A 84 -1.24 -25.43 -10.60
CA HIS A 84 -1.45 -25.66 -12.03
C HIS A 84 -0.48 -26.71 -12.60
N GLU A 85 0.79 -26.68 -12.20
CA GLU A 85 1.81 -27.66 -12.61
C GLU A 85 1.51 -29.07 -12.08
N GLU A 86 1.15 -29.21 -10.80
CA GLU A 86 0.71 -30.47 -10.21
C GLU A 86 -0.54 -31.03 -10.91
N GLY A 87 -1.50 -30.16 -11.21
CA GLY A 87 -2.73 -30.53 -11.93
C GLY A 87 -2.49 -30.96 -13.38
N HIS A 88 -1.47 -30.43 -14.04
CA HIS A 88 -1.06 -30.87 -15.38
C HIS A 88 -0.37 -32.24 -15.33
N THR A 89 0.60 -32.37 -14.42
CA THR A 89 1.38 -33.60 -14.23
C THR A 89 0.47 -34.78 -13.88
N GLY A 90 -0.48 -34.59 -12.95
CA GLY A 90 -1.44 -35.64 -12.59
C GLY A 90 -2.36 -36.06 -13.74
N LYS A 91 -2.72 -35.15 -14.66
CA LYS A 91 -3.50 -35.49 -15.86
C LYS A 91 -2.67 -36.29 -16.86
N GLU A 92 -1.40 -35.96 -17.03
CA GLU A 92 -0.46 -36.71 -17.87
C GLU A 92 -0.23 -38.12 -17.32
N GLU A 93 -0.04 -38.27 -16.01
CA GLU A 93 0.11 -39.58 -15.36
C GLU A 93 -1.13 -40.46 -15.55
N VAL A 94 -2.33 -39.88 -15.36
CA VAL A 94 -3.60 -40.59 -15.59
C VAL A 94 -3.72 -41.00 -17.06
N PHE A 95 -3.40 -40.11 -18.00
CA PHE A 95 -3.42 -40.43 -19.43
C PHE A 95 -2.44 -41.56 -19.77
N GLN A 96 -1.20 -41.48 -19.28
CA GLN A 96 -0.19 -42.52 -19.46
C GLN A 96 -0.63 -43.86 -18.87
N TYR A 97 -1.29 -43.87 -17.71
CA TYR A 97 -1.85 -45.08 -17.13
C TYR A 97 -2.92 -45.72 -18.02
N TYR A 98 -3.84 -44.92 -18.57
CA TYR A 98 -4.88 -45.43 -19.47
C TYR A 98 -4.30 -45.94 -20.80
N ASP A 99 -3.28 -45.29 -21.35
CA ASP A 99 -2.55 -45.77 -22.52
C ASP A 99 -1.90 -47.13 -22.24
N LEU A 100 -1.20 -47.27 -21.10
CA LEU A 100 -0.60 -48.55 -20.68
C LEU A 100 -1.65 -49.67 -20.56
N LEU A 101 -2.81 -49.39 -19.95
CA LEU A 101 -3.90 -50.35 -19.87
C LEU A 101 -4.42 -50.78 -21.24
N TRP A 102 -4.44 -49.86 -22.22
CA TRP A 102 -4.85 -50.15 -23.58
C TRP A 102 -3.85 -51.08 -24.29
N PHE A 103 -2.55 -50.83 -24.14
CA PHE A 103 -1.49 -51.63 -24.77
C PHE A 103 -1.29 -53.01 -24.14
N TYR A 104 -1.34 -53.10 -22.80
CA TYR A 104 -0.98 -54.33 -22.07
C TYR A 104 -2.18 -55.12 -21.54
N GLY A 105 -3.40 -54.57 -21.66
CA GLY A 105 -4.61 -55.19 -21.13
C GLY A 105 -4.77 -54.99 -19.61
N ARG A 106 -6.02 -55.06 -19.13
CA ARG A 106 -6.35 -54.80 -17.72
C ARG A 106 -5.79 -55.90 -16.80
N PRO A 107 -4.97 -55.57 -15.79
CA PRO A 107 -4.53 -56.55 -14.81
C PRO A 107 -5.74 -57.10 -14.03
N THR A 108 -5.96 -58.40 -14.08
CA THR A 108 -6.98 -59.05 -13.25
C THR A 108 -6.41 -59.22 -11.84
N THR A 109 -6.86 -58.42 -10.89
CA THR A 109 -6.49 -58.59 -9.48
C THR A 109 -7.12 -59.89 -8.98
N LYS A 110 -6.33 -60.97 -8.88
CA LYS A 110 -6.76 -62.20 -8.21
C LYS A 110 -6.84 -61.91 -6.72
N ASN A 111 -8.05 -61.84 -6.19
CA ASN A 111 -8.33 -61.70 -4.77
C ASN A 111 -7.90 -63.00 -4.08
N THR A 112 -6.85 -62.95 -3.26
CA THR A 112 -6.43 -64.09 -2.43
C THR A 112 -7.24 -64.05 -1.14
N ASN A 113 -8.16 -65.02 -1.00
CA ASN A 113 -8.78 -65.40 0.28
C ASN A 113 -7.73 -65.83 1.31
#